data_AF-M2TKX5-F1
#
_entry.id   AF-M2TKX5-F1
#
_cell.length_a   1.000
_cell.length_b   1.000
_cell.length_c   1.000
_cell.angle_alpha   90.00
_cell.angle_beta   90.00
_cell.angle_gamma   90.00
#
_symmetry.space_group_name_H-M   'P 1'
#
loop_
_entity.id
_entity.type
_entity.pdbx_description
1 polymer ?
#
loop_
_entity_poly.entity_id
_entity_poly.type
_entity_poly.pdbx_seq_one_letter_code
_entity_poly.pdbx_strand_id
1 'polypeptide(L)'
;MPEFVLFGDSLTEWGFSETTQGFGRFLQQKYQYKVGIVNEGRAGYTSSDLQDDFARIIRSTAAPDATQTLLFTIFLGANDACVGLQGAEYVPWPVFSENIRGFLDTILTEQAMDNTKIVLITPPPINSQVEAINKNMSKAEVEQENCKRKQMLGYRTYMNKKRYAEGVMKIAKEYEETERVVGLNFWQDIVDALAKEEGWEYDAELPPGCGLLGSKSFPKGWFTDGLHLDVKGYAVLNKGLFNLVVKKWPELAPEKL
;
A
#
# COMPACT_ATOMS: atom_id res chain seq x y z
N MET A 1 -22.96 -14.63 4.63
CA MET A 1 -21.94 -14.30 5.67
C MET A 1 -21.33 -12.99 5.23
N PRO A 2 -21.21 -11.96 6.09
CA PRO A 2 -20.64 -10.68 5.69
C PRO A 2 -19.22 -10.81 5.13
N GLU A 3 -18.72 -9.77 4.47
CA GLU A 3 -17.43 -9.82 3.78
C GLU A 3 -16.53 -8.60 4.03
N PHE A 4 -15.23 -8.83 3.86
CA PHE A 4 -14.22 -7.80 3.68
C PHE A 4 -13.75 -7.84 2.22
N VAL A 5 -13.84 -6.71 1.54
CA VAL A 5 -13.39 -6.55 0.15
C VAL A 5 -12.02 -5.92 0.14
N LEU A 6 -11.05 -6.62 -0.46
CA LEU A 6 -9.69 -6.12 -0.61
C LEU A 6 -9.49 -5.65 -2.05
N PHE A 7 -9.50 -4.35 -2.27
CA PHE A 7 -9.38 -3.73 -3.59
C PHE A 7 -7.99 -3.12 -3.78
N GLY A 8 -7.36 -3.38 -4.93
CA GLY A 8 -6.05 -2.82 -5.22
C GLY A 8 -5.37 -3.41 -6.45
N ASP A 9 -4.04 -3.26 -6.48
CA ASP A 9 -3.20 -3.76 -7.57
C ASP A 9 -2.63 -5.16 -7.28
N SER A 10 -1.43 -5.48 -7.80
CA SER A 10 -0.75 -6.76 -7.55
C SER A 10 -0.43 -7.01 -6.08
N LEU A 11 -0.21 -5.95 -5.28
CA LEU A 11 0.02 -6.09 -3.84
C LEU A 11 -1.19 -6.71 -3.14
N THR A 12 -2.39 -6.42 -3.65
CA THR A 12 -3.66 -7.01 -3.23
C THR A 12 -3.88 -8.38 -3.87
N GLU A 13 -3.76 -8.50 -5.19
CA GLU A 13 -4.04 -9.75 -5.91
C GLU A 13 -3.21 -10.91 -5.34
N TRP A 14 -1.91 -10.69 -5.18
CA TRP A 14 -0.97 -11.70 -4.70
C TRP A 14 -0.90 -11.78 -3.17
N GLY A 15 -1.64 -10.91 -2.48
CA GLY A 15 -1.78 -10.90 -1.02
C GLY A 15 -2.49 -12.12 -0.43
N PHE A 16 -2.86 -13.11 -1.24
CA PHE A 16 -3.46 -14.38 -0.80
C PHE A 16 -2.48 -15.55 -0.86
N SER A 17 -1.23 -15.32 -1.25
CA SER A 17 -0.18 -16.33 -1.29
C SER A 17 0.15 -16.85 0.12
N GLU A 18 0.17 -18.17 0.27
CA GLU A 18 0.61 -18.84 1.49
C GLU A 18 2.12 -18.72 1.69
N THR A 19 2.90 -18.79 0.60
CA THR A 19 4.37 -18.73 0.64
C THR A 19 4.88 -17.42 1.23
N THR A 20 4.27 -16.30 0.84
CA THR A 20 4.65 -14.96 1.34
C THR A 20 3.84 -14.54 2.57
N GLN A 21 2.88 -15.38 3.01
CA GLN A 21 1.98 -15.10 4.13
C GLN A 21 1.22 -13.78 3.97
N GLY A 22 0.66 -13.59 2.77
CA GLY A 22 0.01 -12.35 2.36
C GLY A 22 -1.17 -11.94 3.25
N PHE A 23 -1.53 -10.66 3.22
CA PHE A 23 -2.55 -10.10 4.11
C PHE A 23 -3.97 -10.64 3.88
N GLY A 24 -4.35 -10.92 2.64
CA GLY A 24 -5.60 -11.60 2.33
C GLY A 24 -5.65 -13.00 2.96
N ARG A 25 -4.56 -13.75 2.86
CA ARG A 25 -4.43 -15.08 3.50
C ARG A 25 -4.49 -14.98 5.02
N PHE A 26 -3.78 -14.02 5.61
CA PHE A 26 -3.81 -13.74 7.03
C PHE A 26 -5.23 -13.42 7.53
N LEU A 27 -5.97 -12.56 6.81
CA LEU A 27 -7.34 -12.22 7.15
C LEU A 27 -8.27 -13.44 7.03
N GLN A 28 -8.10 -14.30 6.02
CA GLN A 28 -8.88 -15.54 5.89
C GLN A 28 -8.70 -16.47 7.09
N GLN A 29 -7.47 -16.59 7.61
CA GLN A 29 -7.22 -17.38 8.83
C GLN A 29 -7.82 -16.71 10.06
N LYS A 30 -7.66 -15.38 10.18
CA LYS A 30 -8.06 -14.63 11.36
C LYS A 30 -9.59 -14.55 11.53
N TYR A 31 -10.31 -14.48 10.43
CA TYR A 31 -11.77 -14.34 10.37
C TYR A 31 -12.48 -15.62 9.88
N GLN A 32 -11.80 -16.76 9.97
CA GLN A 32 -12.33 -18.04 9.50
C GLN A 32 -13.74 -18.31 10.05
N TYR A 33 -14.68 -18.64 9.15
CA TYR A 33 -16.10 -18.89 9.42
C TYR A 33 -16.94 -17.69 9.92
N LYS A 34 -16.38 -16.47 9.91
CA LYS A 34 -17.05 -15.26 10.39
C LYS A 34 -17.27 -14.24 9.29
N VAL A 35 -16.26 -14.06 8.44
CA VAL A 35 -16.28 -13.08 7.36
C VAL A 35 -15.65 -13.70 6.11
N GLY A 36 -16.27 -13.47 4.95
CA GLY A 36 -15.68 -13.80 3.65
C GLY A 36 -14.60 -12.77 3.29
N ILE A 37 -13.43 -13.21 2.84
CA ILE A 37 -12.37 -12.30 2.39
C ILE A 37 -12.30 -12.36 0.88
N VAL A 38 -12.69 -11.27 0.22
CA VAL A 38 -12.81 -11.19 -1.24
C VAL A 38 -11.59 -10.50 -1.83
N ASN A 39 -10.98 -11.13 -2.83
CA ASN A 39 -9.85 -10.58 -3.56
C ASN A 39 -10.32 -9.80 -4.79
N GLU A 40 -10.26 -8.47 -4.71
CA GLU A 40 -10.49 -7.57 -5.84
C GLU A 40 -9.21 -6.84 -6.24
N GLY A 41 -8.08 -7.55 -6.16
CA GLY A 41 -6.80 -7.12 -6.71
C GLY A 41 -6.67 -7.39 -8.21
N ARG A 42 -5.94 -6.52 -8.92
CA ARG A 42 -5.54 -6.73 -10.33
C ARG A 42 -4.09 -6.34 -10.57
N ALA A 43 -3.26 -7.31 -10.91
CA ALA A 43 -1.84 -7.13 -11.12
C ALA A 43 -1.56 -6.27 -12.36
N GLY A 44 -0.68 -5.29 -12.20
CA GLY A 44 -0.29 -4.36 -13.26
C GLY A 44 -1.26 -3.20 -13.49
N TYR A 45 -2.38 -3.12 -12.77
CA TYR A 45 -3.38 -2.07 -12.96
C TYR A 45 -3.06 -0.83 -12.13
N THR A 46 -3.45 0.33 -12.64
CA THR A 46 -3.44 1.61 -11.93
C THR A 46 -4.83 1.97 -11.39
N SER A 47 -4.94 3.05 -10.61
CA SER A 47 -6.24 3.57 -10.18
C SER A 47 -7.17 3.96 -11.34
N SER A 48 -6.61 4.35 -12.49
CA SER A 48 -7.38 4.69 -13.69
C SER A 48 -7.90 3.45 -14.41
N ASP A 49 -7.13 2.36 -14.42
CA ASP A 49 -7.55 1.11 -15.05
C ASP A 49 -8.66 0.42 -14.26
N LEU A 50 -8.73 0.64 -12.95
CA LEU A 50 -9.66 -0.05 -12.04
C LEU A 50 -11.05 0.58 -11.94
N GLN A 51 -11.36 1.63 -12.69
CA GLN A 51 -12.66 2.31 -12.62
C GLN A 51 -13.82 1.34 -12.93
N ASP A 52 -13.68 0.50 -13.95
CA ASP A 52 -14.72 -0.45 -14.35
C ASP A 52 -14.86 -1.62 -13.36
N ASP A 53 -13.74 -2.14 -12.85
CA ASP A 53 -13.71 -3.15 -11.79
C ASP A 53 -14.40 -2.61 -10.52
N PHE A 54 -14.07 -1.39 -10.11
CA PHE A 54 -14.69 -0.72 -8.98
C PHE A 54 -16.21 -0.57 -9.20
N ALA A 55 -16.63 -0.06 -10.36
CA ALA A 55 -18.05 0.10 -10.68
C ALA A 55 -18.79 -1.25 -10.68
N ARG A 56 -18.14 -2.34 -11.11
CA ARG A 56 -18.71 -3.70 -11.02
C ARG A 56 -18.89 -4.12 -9.56
N ILE A 57 -17.90 -3.85 -8.70
CA ILE A 57 -17.97 -4.18 -7.27
C ILE A 57 -19.14 -3.44 -6.61
N ILE A 58 -19.25 -2.12 -6.81
CA ILE A 58 -20.35 -1.31 -6.25
C ILE A 58 -21.73 -1.82 -6.72
N ARG A 59 -21.89 -2.16 -8.01
CA ARG A 59 -23.14 -2.77 -8.49
C ARG A 59 -23.43 -4.12 -7.84
N SER A 60 -22.40 -4.91 -7.57
CA SER A 60 -22.55 -6.20 -6.89
C SER A 60 -22.95 -6.05 -5.43
N THR A 61 -22.41 -5.04 -4.72
CA THR A 61 -22.76 -4.77 -3.31
C THR A 61 -24.16 -4.18 -3.16
N ALA A 62 -24.69 -3.52 -4.20
CA ALA A 62 -26.04 -2.96 -4.21
C ALA A 62 -27.14 -3.95 -4.68
N ALA A 63 -26.80 -5.19 -5.02
CA ALA A 63 -27.79 -6.18 -5.46
C ALA A 63 -28.75 -6.60 -4.32
N PRO A 64 -30.00 -6.98 -4.60
CA PRO A 64 -30.99 -7.32 -3.57
C PRO A 64 -30.58 -8.46 -2.61
N ASP A 65 -29.73 -9.37 -3.07
CA ASP A 65 -29.18 -10.52 -2.35
C ASP A 65 -27.68 -10.36 -2.03
N ALA A 66 -27.16 -9.14 -2.16
CA ALA A 66 -25.77 -8.84 -1.90
C ALA A 66 -25.38 -9.17 -0.46
N THR A 67 -24.15 -9.66 -0.31
CA THR A 67 -23.55 -9.84 0.99
C THR A 67 -23.15 -8.48 1.55
N GLN A 68 -23.41 -8.26 2.85
CA GLN A 68 -22.98 -7.04 3.52
C GLN A 68 -21.45 -6.92 3.54
N THR A 69 -20.92 -5.85 2.95
CA THR A 69 -19.52 -5.47 3.09
C THR A 69 -19.31 -4.72 4.41
N LEU A 70 -18.44 -5.24 5.28
CA LEU A 70 -18.12 -4.62 6.57
C LEU A 70 -16.86 -3.76 6.50
N LEU A 71 -15.89 -4.18 5.68
CA LEU A 71 -14.60 -3.51 5.49
C LEU A 71 -14.26 -3.49 4.01
N PHE A 72 -13.77 -2.35 3.53
CA PHE A 72 -13.24 -2.18 2.19
C PHE A 72 -11.82 -1.60 2.30
N THR A 73 -10.82 -2.29 1.77
CA THR A 73 -9.45 -1.72 1.71
C THR A 73 -9.16 -1.21 0.32
N ILE A 74 -8.55 -0.04 0.20
CA ILE A 74 -8.03 0.49 -1.06
C ILE A 74 -6.50 0.54 -0.93
N PHE A 75 -5.82 -0.33 -1.66
CA PHE A 75 -4.35 -0.41 -1.66
C PHE A 75 -3.81 -0.19 -3.07
N LEU A 76 -3.60 1.09 -3.41
CA LEU A 76 -3.25 1.56 -4.74
C LEU A 76 -2.17 2.64 -4.69
N GLY A 77 -1.63 2.99 -5.85
CA GLY A 77 -0.57 3.98 -6.00
C GLY A 77 0.80 3.36 -6.29
N ALA A 78 0.94 2.03 -6.21
CA ALA A 78 2.21 1.40 -6.50
C ALA A 78 2.56 1.49 -8.00
N ASN A 79 1.59 1.29 -8.88
CA ASN A 79 1.79 1.42 -10.33
C ASN A 79 1.62 2.86 -10.80
N ASP A 80 0.64 3.60 -10.26
CA ASP A 80 0.35 4.99 -10.60
C ASP A 80 1.60 5.88 -10.45
N ALA A 81 2.32 5.71 -9.35
CA ALA A 81 3.49 6.51 -9.01
C ALA A 81 4.77 6.11 -9.79
N CYS A 82 4.74 5.05 -10.60
CA CYS A 82 5.88 4.68 -11.44
C CYS A 82 6.17 5.78 -12.46
N VAL A 83 7.44 6.17 -12.56
CA VAL A 83 7.88 7.17 -13.54
C VAL A 83 8.35 6.45 -14.80
N GLY A 84 7.65 6.68 -15.91
CA GLY A 84 7.99 6.12 -17.21
C GLY A 84 9.25 6.74 -17.83
N LEU A 85 9.70 6.17 -18.95
CA LEU A 85 10.91 6.60 -19.67
C LEU A 85 10.88 8.08 -20.09
N GLN A 86 9.69 8.62 -20.36
CA GLN A 86 9.47 10.03 -20.72
C GLN A 86 9.51 10.96 -19.50
N GLY A 87 9.67 10.42 -18.30
CA GLY A 87 9.73 11.16 -17.05
C GLY A 87 8.38 11.52 -16.44
N ALA A 88 7.29 11.12 -17.07
CA ALA A 88 5.92 11.25 -16.56
C ALA A 88 5.52 10.03 -15.72
N GLU A 89 4.64 10.27 -14.77
CA GLU A 89 4.01 9.25 -13.93
C GLU A 89 2.97 8.49 -14.74
N TYR A 90 2.71 7.22 -14.43
CA TYR A 90 1.71 6.42 -15.16
C TYR A 90 0.30 6.95 -14.99
N VAL A 91 -0.04 7.40 -13.78
CA VAL A 91 -1.23 8.21 -13.54
C VAL A 91 -0.78 9.46 -12.81
N PRO A 92 -0.91 10.67 -13.38
CA PRO A 92 -0.51 11.90 -12.70
C PRO A 92 -1.28 12.15 -11.41
N TRP A 93 -0.64 12.78 -10.43
CA TRP A 93 -1.21 13.00 -9.10
C TRP A 93 -2.61 13.61 -9.06
N PRO A 94 -2.94 14.66 -9.85
CA PRO A 94 -4.30 15.20 -9.86
C PRO A 94 -5.34 14.11 -10.15
N VAL A 95 -5.09 13.30 -11.18
CA VAL A 95 -5.96 12.20 -11.61
C VAL A 95 -6.01 11.10 -10.55
N PHE A 96 -4.87 10.64 -10.04
CA PHE A 96 -4.83 9.63 -8.98
C PHE A 96 -5.62 10.09 -7.74
N SER A 97 -5.43 11.34 -7.32
CA SER A 97 -6.10 11.88 -6.14
C SER A 97 -7.61 12.02 -6.34
N GLU A 98 -8.05 12.36 -7.55
CA GLU A 98 -9.47 12.37 -7.92
C GLU A 98 -10.05 10.96 -7.94
N ASN A 99 -9.32 9.98 -8.49
CA ASN A 99 -9.75 8.58 -8.50
C ASN A 99 -9.97 8.04 -7.08
N ILE A 100 -9.01 8.27 -6.17
CA ILE A 100 -9.13 7.81 -4.77
C ILE A 100 -10.33 8.48 -4.08
N ARG A 101 -10.52 9.80 -4.25
CA ARG A 101 -11.69 10.51 -3.70
C ARG A 101 -12.99 9.98 -4.27
N GLY A 102 -13.05 9.76 -5.59
CA GLY A 102 -14.20 9.17 -6.27
C GLY A 102 -14.59 7.79 -5.71
N PHE A 103 -13.60 6.93 -5.45
CA PHE A 103 -13.85 5.63 -4.80
C PHE A 103 -14.42 5.79 -3.40
N LEU A 104 -13.85 6.68 -2.59
CA LEU A 104 -14.32 6.96 -1.23
C LEU A 104 -15.75 7.52 -1.24
N ASP A 105 -16.00 8.56 -2.02
CA ASP A 105 -17.30 9.24 -2.12
C ASP A 105 -18.38 8.26 -2.57
N THR A 106 -18.07 7.39 -3.54
CA THR A 106 -19.00 6.37 -4.02
C THR A 106 -19.36 5.37 -2.92
N ILE A 107 -18.38 4.81 -2.21
CA ILE A 107 -18.67 3.88 -1.10
C ILE A 107 -19.45 4.58 0.02
N LEU A 108 -19.08 5.81 0.37
CA LEU A 108 -19.69 6.55 1.48
C LEU A 108 -21.13 6.96 1.21
N THR A 109 -21.51 7.14 -0.06
CA THR A 109 -22.85 7.54 -0.50
C THR A 109 -23.72 6.38 -0.96
N GLU A 110 -23.14 5.21 -1.22
CA GLU A 110 -23.88 3.99 -1.56
C GLU A 110 -24.67 3.49 -0.35
N GLN A 111 -26.00 3.42 -0.49
CA GLN A 111 -26.90 3.05 0.60
C GLN A 111 -26.66 1.61 1.08
N ALA A 112 -26.34 0.70 0.16
CA ALA A 112 -26.03 -0.68 0.52
C ALA A 112 -24.72 -0.82 1.33
N MET A 113 -23.91 0.24 1.39
CA MET A 113 -22.61 0.29 2.07
C MET A 113 -22.58 1.30 3.22
N ASP A 114 -23.74 1.74 3.72
CA ASP A 114 -23.88 2.76 4.76
C ASP A 114 -23.03 2.51 6.02
N ASN A 115 -22.78 1.25 6.37
CA ASN A 115 -21.99 0.84 7.53
C ASN A 115 -20.57 0.37 7.18
N THR A 116 -20.18 0.37 5.90
CA THR A 116 -18.86 -0.10 5.46
C THR A 116 -17.76 0.80 6.02
N LYS A 117 -16.74 0.17 6.61
CA LYS A 117 -15.51 0.86 7.03
C LYS A 117 -14.47 0.79 5.91
N ILE A 118 -13.69 1.84 5.72
CA ILE A 118 -12.74 1.97 4.62
C ILE A 118 -11.33 2.21 5.16
N VAL A 119 -10.38 1.40 4.71
CA VAL A 119 -8.95 1.61 5.00
C VAL A 119 -8.24 1.98 3.70
N LEU A 120 -7.64 3.18 3.66
CA LEU A 120 -6.68 3.54 2.63
C LEU A 120 -5.30 3.06 3.04
N ILE A 121 -4.65 2.24 2.23
CA ILE A 121 -3.30 1.73 2.50
C ILE A 121 -2.33 2.41 1.55
N THR A 122 -1.32 3.08 2.09
CA THR A 122 -0.30 3.76 1.27
C THR A 122 0.56 2.74 0.50
N PRO A 123 1.00 3.02 -0.74
CA PRO A 123 1.93 2.15 -1.44
C PRO A 123 3.26 2.01 -0.68
N PRO A 124 3.94 0.86 -0.73
CA PRO A 124 5.23 0.69 -0.10
C PRO A 124 6.36 1.40 -0.88
N PRO A 125 7.54 1.57 -0.26
CA PRO A 125 8.77 1.85 -0.98
C PRO A 125 9.09 0.77 -2.00
N ILE A 126 9.86 1.15 -3.04
CA ILE A 126 10.60 0.17 -3.83
C ILE A 126 11.96 -0.07 -3.18
N ASN A 127 12.48 -1.28 -3.38
CA ASN A 127 13.81 -1.66 -2.92
C ASN A 127 14.78 -1.75 -4.10
N SER A 128 15.32 -0.60 -4.48
CA SER A 128 16.43 -0.56 -5.43
C SER A 128 17.68 -1.11 -4.75
N GLN A 129 18.21 -2.22 -5.26
CA GLN A 129 19.47 -2.78 -4.78
C GLN A 129 20.60 -1.79 -5.06
N VAL A 130 21.43 -1.53 -4.05
CA VAL A 130 22.62 -0.70 -4.18
C VAL A 130 23.85 -1.45 -3.68
N GLU A 131 24.92 -1.38 -4.46
CA GLU A 131 26.21 -1.96 -4.07
C GLU A 131 26.80 -1.21 -2.88
N ALA A 132 27.57 -1.93 -2.07
CA ALA A 132 28.33 -1.30 -1.00
C ALA A 132 29.31 -0.27 -1.57
N ILE A 133 29.45 0.87 -0.89
CA ILE A 133 30.44 1.89 -1.26
C ILE A 133 31.82 1.23 -1.33
N ASN A 134 32.50 1.38 -2.47
CA ASN A 134 33.87 0.91 -2.62
C ASN A 134 34.75 1.68 -1.64
N LYS A 135 35.54 0.97 -0.82
CA LYS A 135 36.39 1.55 0.24
C LYS A 135 37.39 2.59 -0.28
N ASN A 136 37.69 2.59 -1.57
CA ASN A 136 38.58 3.55 -2.21
C ASN A 136 37.88 4.83 -2.69
N MET A 137 36.55 4.91 -2.63
CA MET A 137 35.81 6.12 -3.00
C MET A 137 35.88 7.17 -1.89
N SER A 138 36.25 8.38 -2.28
CA SER A 138 36.11 9.57 -1.46
C SER A 138 34.64 9.97 -1.30
N LYS A 139 34.35 10.78 -0.28
CA LYS A 139 33.01 11.35 -0.07
C LYS A 139 32.51 12.15 -1.28
N ALA A 140 33.42 12.87 -1.96
CA ALA A 140 33.08 13.67 -3.13
C ALA A 140 32.67 12.80 -4.32
N GLU A 141 33.32 11.65 -4.52
CA GLU A 141 32.96 10.70 -5.58
C GLU A 141 31.61 10.03 -5.29
N VAL A 142 31.33 9.69 -4.02
CA VAL A 142 30.00 9.17 -3.61
C VAL A 142 28.90 10.19 -3.91
N GLU A 143 29.12 11.47 -3.55
CA GLU A 143 28.15 12.53 -3.83
C GLU A 143 27.94 12.74 -5.34
N GLN A 144 29.01 12.76 -6.12
CA GLN A 144 28.93 12.90 -7.57
C GLN A 144 28.14 11.75 -8.21
N GLU A 145 28.32 10.53 -7.73
CA GLU A 145 27.57 9.37 -8.21
C GLU A 145 26.10 9.41 -7.77
N ASN A 146 25.83 9.84 -6.54
CA ASN A 146 24.47 10.05 -6.07
C ASN A 146 23.74 11.15 -6.86
N CYS A 147 24.41 12.22 -7.28
CA CYS A 147 23.84 13.22 -8.18
C CYS A 147 23.33 12.60 -9.49
N LYS A 148 24.05 11.62 -10.06
CA LYS A 148 23.60 10.90 -11.26
C LYS A 148 22.45 9.94 -10.93
N ARG A 149 22.55 9.18 -9.84
CA ARG A 149 21.51 8.24 -9.40
C ARG A 149 20.18 8.93 -9.13
N LYS A 150 20.20 10.16 -8.61
CA LYS A 150 19.01 10.99 -8.41
C LYS A 150 18.25 11.30 -9.72
N GLN A 151 18.92 11.25 -10.87
CA GLN A 151 18.29 11.44 -12.19
C GLN A 151 17.74 10.12 -12.79
N MET A 152 18.12 8.97 -12.22
CA MET A 152 17.69 7.66 -12.73
C MET A 152 16.26 7.32 -12.33
N LEU A 153 15.63 6.45 -13.11
CA LEU A 153 14.23 6.05 -12.92
C LEU A 153 13.95 5.44 -11.54
N GLY A 154 14.91 4.68 -10.98
CA GLY A 154 14.76 4.05 -9.66
C GLY A 154 14.54 5.10 -8.57
N TYR A 155 15.46 6.05 -8.41
CA TYR A 155 15.32 7.11 -7.39
C TYR A 155 14.11 8.01 -7.66
N ARG A 156 13.85 8.38 -8.92
CA ARG A 156 12.68 9.20 -9.28
C ARG A 156 11.36 8.50 -8.93
N THR A 157 11.25 7.21 -9.23
CA THR A 157 10.09 6.38 -8.87
C THR A 157 9.96 6.25 -7.36
N TYR A 158 11.07 6.06 -6.64
CA TYR A 158 11.06 6.01 -5.18
C TYR A 158 10.49 7.30 -4.58
N MET A 159 11.01 8.46 -4.99
CA MET A 159 10.55 9.76 -4.48
C MET A 159 9.09 10.03 -4.85
N ASN A 160 8.67 9.60 -6.04
CA ASN A 160 7.28 9.75 -6.43
C ASN A 160 6.36 8.83 -5.60
N LYS A 161 6.72 7.57 -5.37
CA LYS A 161 5.95 6.69 -4.47
C LYS A 161 5.83 7.24 -3.06
N LYS A 162 6.90 7.84 -2.52
CA LYS A 162 6.84 8.55 -1.22
C LYS A 162 5.80 9.68 -1.25
N ARG A 163 5.83 10.52 -2.28
CA ARG A 163 4.86 11.61 -2.48
C ARG A 163 3.43 11.10 -2.55
N TYR A 164 3.20 9.96 -3.19
CA TYR A 164 1.88 9.31 -3.26
C TYR A 164 1.45 8.77 -1.89
N ALA A 165 2.34 8.11 -1.16
CA ALA A 165 2.05 7.64 0.19
C ALA A 165 1.65 8.78 1.13
N GLU A 166 2.42 9.88 1.14
CA GLU A 166 2.08 11.09 1.90
C GLU A 166 0.72 11.68 1.45
N GLY A 167 0.47 11.70 0.14
CA GLY A 167 -0.77 12.17 -0.43
C GLY A 167 -1.98 11.33 -0.06
N VAL A 168 -1.86 10.00 -0.06
CA VAL A 168 -2.92 9.07 0.39
C VAL A 168 -3.26 9.33 1.86
N MET A 169 -2.27 9.58 2.72
CA MET A 169 -2.51 9.94 4.12
C MET A 169 -3.22 11.29 4.28
N LYS A 170 -2.91 12.27 3.41
CA LYS A 170 -3.64 13.56 3.38
C LYS A 170 -5.10 13.34 2.97
N ILE A 171 -5.36 12.55 1.93
CA ILE A 171 -6.72 12.20 1.52
C ILE A 171 -7.45 11.50 2.68
N ALA A 172 -6.85 10.50 3.33
CA ALA A 172 -7.48 9.83 4.47
C ALA A 172 -7.90 10.81 5.59
N LYS A 173 -7.09 11.86 5.82
CA LYS A 173 -7.38 12.90 6.81
C LYS A 173 -8.56 13.79 6.40
N GLU A 174 -8.73 14.07 5.11
CA GLU A 174 -9.87 14.83 4.57
C GLU A 174 -11.22 14.15 4.90
N TYR A 175 -11.23 12.81 5.05
CA TYR A 175 -12.43 12.01 5.33
C TYR A 175 -12.58 11.58 6.80
N GLU A 176 -11.74 12.08 7.71
CA GLU A 176 -11.73 11.64 9.11
C GLU A 176 -13.07 11.88 9.83
N GLU A 177 -13.75 12.97 9.51
CA GLU A 177 -15.06 13.33 10.09
C GLU A 177 -16.16 12.32 9.75
N THR A 178 -15.99 11.50 8.72
CA THR A 178 -16.94 10.44 8.38
C THR A 178 -16.95 9.30 9.41
N GLU A 179 -15.90 9.21 10.23
CA GLU A 179 -15.60 8.10 11.16
C GLU A 179 -15.49 6.70 10.51
N ARG A 180 -15.74 6.61 9.20
CA ARG A 180 -15.72 5.39 8.38
C ARG A 180 -14.43 5.23 7.59
N VAL A 181 -13.63 6.28 7.41
CA VAL A 181 -12.36 6.21 6.66
C VAL A 181 -11.17 6.35 7.60
N VAL A 182 -10.14 5.54 7.40
CA VAL A 182 -8.84 5.67 8.08
C VAL A 182 -7.69 5.35 7.14
N GLY A 183 -6.55 6.04 7.30
CA GLY A 183 -5.33 5.76 6.55
C GLY A 183 -4.38 4.84 7.33
N LEU A 184 -3.83 3.82 6.66
CA LEU A 184 -2.70 3.03 7.12
C LEU A 184 -1.43 3.49 6.40
N ASN A 185 -0.53 4.15 7.14
CA ASN A 185 0.75 4.63 6.62
C ASN A 185 1.77 3.49 6.52
N PHE A 186 1.47 2.52 5.66
CA PHE A 186 2.32 1.35 5.46
C PHE A 186 3.73 1.70 4.96
N TRP A 187 3.88 2.82 4.22
CA TRP A 187 5.19 3.35 3.85
C TRP A 187 6.07 3.60 5.08
N GLN A 188 5.55 4.32 6.07
CA GLN A 188 6.30 4.60 7.29
C GLN A 188 6.49 3.33 8.12
N ASP A 189 5.44 2.52 8.27
CA ASP A 189 5.49 1.29 9.08
C ASP A 189 6.59 0.32 8.61
N ILE A 190 6.75 0.13 7.29
CA ILE A 190 7.76 -0.79 6.75
C ILE A 190 9.18 -0.22 6.89
N VAL A 191 9.35 1.09 6.76
CA VAL A 191 10.64 1.78 6.98
C VAL A 191 11.05 1.69 8.45
N ASP A 192 10.12 1.96 9.37
CA ASP A 192 10.36 1.89 10.82
C ASP A 192 10.67 0.46 11.27
N ALA A 193 9.96 -0.52 10.71
CA ALA A 193 10.21 -1.92 10.99
C ALA A 193 11.62 -2.34 10.55
N LEU A 194 12.08 -1.89 9.37
CA LEU A 194 13.45 -2.17 8.90
C LEU A 194 14.49 -1.51 9.80
N ALA A 195 14.30 -0.22 10.11
CA ALA A 195 15.20 0.53 10.98
C ALA A 195 15.37 -0.17 12.34
N LYS A 196 14.27 -0.66 12.92
CA LYS A 196 14.28 -1.43 14.16
C LYS A 196 15.00 -2.77 14.04
N GLU A 197 14.76 -3.54 12.97
CA GLU A 197 15.38 -4.86 12.79
C GLU A 197 16.90 -4.73 12.58
N GLU A 198 17.33 -3.76 11.79
CA GLU A 198 18.73 -3.56 11.42
C GLU A 198 19.53 -2.74 12.45
N GLY A 199 18.87 -2.22 13.49
CA GLY A 199 19.48 -1.30 14.45
C GLY A 199 20.03 -0.05 13.77
N TRP A 200 19.34 0.42 12.74
CA TRP A 200 19.76 1.52 11.86
C TRP A 200 18.94 2.79 12.17
N GLU A 201 19.60 3.94 12.21
CA GLU A 201 18.93 5.23 12.35
C GLU A 201 18.45 5.75 10.99
N TYR A 202 17.20 6.18 10.93
CA TYR A 202 16.61 6.69 9.70
C TYR A 202 17.31 7.97 9.22
N ASP A 203 17.81 7.92 7.98
CA ASP A 203 18.34 9.08 7.27
C ASP A 203 17.37 9.48 6.14
N ALA A 204 16.86 10.71 6.20
CA ALA A 204 15.93 11.24 5.21
C ALA A 204 16.60 11.51 3.85
N GLU A 205 17.92 11.70 3.82
CA GLU A 205 18.70 11.90 2.59
C GLU A 205 19.14 10.58 1.95
N LEU A 206 19.20 9.50 2.76
CA LEU A 206 19.52 8.14 2.33
C LEU A 206 18.47 7.11 2.79
N PRO A 207 17.18 7.32 2.49
CA PRO A 207 16.13 6.48 3.02
C PRO A 207 16.21 5.07 2.39
N PRO A 208 15.75 4.02 3.09
CA PRO A 208 16.03 2.66 2.65
C PRO A 208 15.30 2.34 1.34
N GLY A 209 15.96 1.60 0.46
CA GLY A 209 15.47 1.21 -0.86
C GLY A 209 15.57 2.28 -1.95
N CYS A 210 16.04 3.49 -1.63
CA CYS A 210 16.11 4.59 -2.60
C CYS A 210 17.17 4.41 -3.70
N GLY A 211 18.12 3.48 -3.50
CA GLY A 211 19.12 3.14 -4.50
C GLY A 211 20.29 4.13 -4.58
N LEU A 212 20.41 5.07 -3.64
CA LEU A 212 21.59 5.93 -3.50
C LEU A 212 22.73 5.15 -2.84
N LEU A 213 23.98 5.43 -3.24
CA LEU A 213 25.16 4.89 -2.57
C LEU A 213 25.14 5.31 -1.09
N GLY A 214 25.34 4.33 -0.22
CA GLY A 214 25.27 4.52 1.24
C GLY A 214 23.87 4.32 1.83
N SER A 215 22.82 4.29 1.01
CA SER A 215 21.49 3.90 1.48
C SER A 215 21.43 2.40 1.80
N LYS A 216 20.55 2.04 2.72
CA LYS A 216 20.26 0.64 3.06
C LYS A 216 19.27 0.07 2.04
N SER A 217 19.55 -1.09 1.46
CA SER A 217 18.53 -1.90 0.77
C SER A 217 17.76 -2.75 1.78
N PHE A 218 16.50 -3.06 1.48
CA PHE A 218 15.75 -4.04 2.26
C PHE A 218 16.34 -5.44 2.03
N PRO A 219 16.70 -6.18 3.09
CA PRO A 219 17.24 -7.53 2.97
C PRO A 219 16.24 -8.55 2.40
N LYS A 220 16.73 -9.77 2.14
CA LYS A 220 15.88 -10.92 1.79
C LYS A 220 14.79 -11.13 2.85
N GLY A 221 13.58 -11.45 2.42
CA GLY A 221 12.42 -11.65 3.28
C GLY A 221 11.50 -10.43 3.39
N TRP A 222 11.95 -9.24 2.96
CA TRP A 222 11.13 -8.02 2.95
C TRP A 222 10.33 -7.86 1.65
N PHE A 223 11.02 -8.02 0.52
CA PHE A 223 10.46 -7.98 -0.82
C PHE A 223 10.94 -9.18 -1.64
N THR A 224 10.10 -9.71 -2.52
CA THR A 224 10.44 -10.84 -3.40
C THR A 224 11.21 -10.39 -4.65
N ASP A 225 10.85 -9.22 -5.20
CA ASP A 225 11.40 -8.68 -6.45
C ASP A 225 11.72 -7.17 -6.37
N GLY A 226 11.67 -6.61 -5.17
CA GLY A 226 11.92 -5.19 -4.90
C GLY A 226 10.67 -4.30 -4.94
N LEU A 227 9.49 -4.85 -5.22
CA LEU A 227 8.21 -4.16 -5.06
C LEU A 227 7.20 -5.01 -4.27
N HIS A 228 7.06 -6.29 -4.62
CA HIS A 228 6.09 -7.17 -3.98
C HIS A 228 6.63 -7.68 -2.65
N LEU A 229 5.75 -7.73 -1.66
CA LEU A 229 6.12 -8.06 -0.29
C LEU A 229 6.44 -9.56 -0.15
N ASP A 230 7.43 -9.84 0.69
CA ASP A 230 7.73 -11.18 1.19
C ASP A 230 7.32 -11.26 2.68
N VAL A 231 7.55 -12.39 3.35
CA VAL A 231 7.03 -12.72 4.68
C VAL A 231 7.20 -11.60 5.71
N LYS A 232 8.35 -10.93 5.77
CA LYS A 232 8.57 -9.82 6.72
C LYS A 232 7.78 -8.57 6.34
N GLY A 233 7.73 -8.23 5.05
CA GLY A 233 6.94 -7.11 4.55
C GLY A 233 5.46 -7.28 4.83
N TYR A 234 4.91 -8.48 4.55
CA TYR A 234 3.54 -8.80 4.91
C TYR A 234 3.32 -8.88 6.42
N ALA A 235 4.27 -9.35 7.22
CA ALA A 235 4.13 -9.34 8.68
C ALA A 235 3.91 -7.92 9.24
N VAL A 236 4.59 -6.90 8.67
CA VAL A 236 4.36 -5.50 9.01
C VAL A 236 2.95 -5.06 8.60
N LEU A 237 2.55 -5.32 7.36
CA LEU A 237 1.23 -4.94 6.84
C LEU A 237 0.10 -5.59 7.64
N ASN A 238 0.19 -6.90 7.88
CA ASN A 238 -0.81 -7.69 8.59
C ASN A 238 -1.03 -7.16 10.00
N LYS A 239 0.07 -6.88 10.71
CA LYS A 239 0.02 -6.33 12.05
C LYS A 239 -0.53 -4.91 12.07
N GLY A 240 -0.06 -4.05 11.16
CA GLY A 240 -0.51 -2.65 11.06
C GLY A 240 -2.01 -2.57 10.75
N LEU A 241 -2.45 -3.26 9.70
CA LEU A 241 -3.85 -3.32 9.29
C LEU A 241 -4.75 -3.87 10.39
N PHE A 242 -4.42 -5.03 10.96
CA PHE A 242 -5.26 -5.66 11.99
C PHE A 242 -5.39 -4.77 13.23
N ASN A 243 -4.28 -4.23 13.73
CA ASN A 243 -4.29 -3.38 14.91
C ASN A 243 -5.06 -2.07 14.65
N LEU A 244 -4.90 -1.47 13.46
CA LEU A 244 -5.61 -0.25 13.10
C LEU A 244 -7.12 -0.48 13.07
N VAL A 245 -7.56 -1.54 12.37
CA VAL A 245 -8.97 -1.89 12.23
C VAL A 245 -9.60 -2.18 13.59
N VAL A 246 -9.02 -3.09 14.39
CA VAL A 246 -9.60 -3.48 15.69
C VAL A 246 -9.57 -2.33 16.70
N LYS A 247 -8.57 -1.44 16.64
CA LYS A 247 -8.52 -0.27 17.51
C LYS A 247 -9.56 0.79 17.11
N LYS A 248 -9.73 1.05 15.80
CA LYS A 248 -10.63 2.09 15.31
C LYS A 248 -12.10 1.63 15.33
N TRP A 249 -12.34 0.36 15.00
CA TRP A 249 -13.66 -0.27 14.93
C TRP A 249 -13.64 -1.62 15.68
N PRO A 250 -13.72 -1.60 17.02
CA PRO A 250 -13.68 -2.81 17.84
C PRO A 250 -14.77 -3.84 17.50
N GLU A 251 -15.88 -3.41 16.91
CA GLU A 251 -16.93 -4.28 16.38
C GLU A 251 -16.46 -5.19 15.24
N LEU A 252 -15.38 -4.82 14.54
CA LEU A 252 -14.76 -5.65 13.50
C LEU A 252 -13.70 -6.62 14.06
N ALA A 253 -13.53 -6.72 15.38
CA ALA A 253 -12.65 -7.72 15.97
C ALA A 253 -13.22 -9.14 15.76
N PRO A 254 -12.40 -10.16 15.47
CA PRO A 254 -12.89 -11.51 15.22
C PRO A 254 -13.81 -12.05 16.32
N GLU A 255 -13.56 -11.75 17.59
CA GLU A 255 -14.38 -12.18 18.73
C GLU A 255 -15.72 -11.46 18.87
N LYS A 256 -15.97 -10.43 18.06
CA LYS A 256 -17.22 -9.66 18.02
C LYS A 256 -18.09 -9.96 16.79
N LEU A 257 -17.55 -10.73 15.83
CA LEU A 257 -18.21 -11.17 14.59
C LEU A 257 -18.63 -12.64 14.65
#